data_AF-A0A2E2EFU2-F1
#
_entry.id   AF-A0A2E2EFU2-F1
#
_cell.length_a   1.000
_cell.length_b   1.000
_cell.length_c   1.000
_cell.angle_alpha   90.00
_cell.angle_beta   90.00
_cell.angle_gamma   90.00
#
_symmetry.space_group_name_H-M   'P 1'
#
loop_
_entity.id
_entity.type
_entity.pdbx_description
1 polymer ?
#
loop_
_entity_poly.entity_id
_entity_poly.type
_entity_poly.pdbx_seq_one_letter_code
_entity_poly.pdbx_strand_id
1 'polypeptide(L)'
;MSAIHYYLTFNPFLNQEYEQGYTQAHEFYDLIKSVVAKDKTGSVYWGKFIAKERKASVNIENFQEVLRVNNENNLSTHLYITDFNNLWVGKVNAVKQKLPKDAITLPFYEGKNVEVWFEITDFILLEHSPEETASKLSELYINNQYYKEAIEGLSPFTTSIKYPCLLQDIAEEQYFDEFDDNEYTHLALKTNPAITKSNSVQVLKSLYTFAFPEDMYTKIPHAAKLEIESAEVDMLEQRHHNMHKIAFSYLKALEIVLNDLIIHHIKKSGLGESFFVDATSAPPKLFLNPSKDYLIPLKQFNKNFSLSHLLNFVDRSSSHNHIGFKKAFSSHKPFIRFVSKELAPLVKDNYLIEIRNAIAHGESSKVSFKDVVAIRNMIIGCGTDGIIQKCYRTFYHEKLQNSYKVTEFNQVKSDGKKKEKSGLKLVG
;
A
#
# COMPACT_ATOMS: atom_id res chain seq x y z
N MET A 1 2.37 -18.76 -4.69
CA MET A 1 1.29 -18.63 -5.68
C MET A 1 0.72 -17.25 -5.47
N SER A 2 0.73 -16.38 -6.48
CA SER A 2 0.16 -15.04 -6.37
C SER A 2 -1.36 -15.14 -6.35
N ALA A 3 -2.02 -14.29 -5.56
CA ALA A 3 -3.47 -14.14 -5.63
C ALA A 3 -3.89 -13.66 -7.04
N ILE A 4 -5.07 -14.08 -7.46
CA ILE A 4 -5.71 -13.59 -8.69
C ILE A 4 -6.89 -12.69 -8.29
N HIS A 5 -7.00 -11.53 -8.91
CA HIS A 5 -7.98 -10.49 -8.57
C HIS A 5 -8.82 -10.10 -9.79
N TYR A 6 -9.87 -9.32 -9.56
CA TYR A 6 -10.72 -8.78 -10.62
C TYR A 6 -10.34 -7.34 -10.94
N TYR A 7 -10.50 -6.95 -12.20
CA TYR A 7 -10.36 -5.56 -12.61
C TYR A 7 -11.40 -5.17 -13.65
N LEU A 8 -11.97 -3.97 -13.50
CA LEU A 8 -12.86 -3.38 -14.49
C LEU A 8 -12.70 -1.87 -14.55
N THR A 9 -13.07 -1.33 -15.70
CA THR A 9 -13.22 0.11 -15.93
C THR A 9 -14.70 0.47 -15.99
N PHE A 10 -15.04 1.70 -15.58
CA PHE A 10 -16.37 2.25 -15.77
C PHE A 10 -16.30 3.66 -16.34
N ASN A 11 -17.37 4.08 -17.01
CA ASN A 11 -17.46 5.43 -17.57
C ASN A 11 -18.09 6.37 -16.52
N PRO A 12 -17.34 7.35 -15.98
CA PRO A 12 -17.86 8.25 -14.96
C PRO A 12 -18.96 9.20 -15.48
N PHE A 13 -19.08 9.39 -16.80
CA PHE A 13 -20.07 10.28 -17.41
C PHE A 13 -21.49 9.69 -17.51
N LEU A 14 -21.71 8.48 -17.01
CA LEU A 14 -23.03 7.82 -17.05
C LEU A 14 -23.87 8.08 -15.79
N ASN A 15 -23.37 8.88 -14.85
CA ASN A 15 -24.07 9.28 -13.63
C ASN A 15 -25.21 10.28 -13.90
N GLN A 16 -26.30 10.18 -13.13
CA GLN A 16 -27.48 11.04 -13.28
C GLN A 16 -27.27 12.43 -12.69
N GLU A 17 -26.49 12.56 -11.61
CA GLU A 17 -26.11 13.82 -10.99
C GLU A 17 -24.60 14.02 -11.19
N TYR A 18 -24.23 15.00 -12.01
CA TYR A 18 -22.83 15.31 -12.29
C TYR A 18 -22.35 16.39 -11.33
N GLU A 19 -21.82 15.99 -10.17
CA GLU A 19 -20.91 16.85 -9.42
C GLU A 19 -19.48 16.57 -9.92
N GLN A 20 -18.75 17.64 -10.28
CA GLN A 20 -17.41 17.49 -10.84
C GLN A 20 -16.49 16.74 -9.86
N GLY A 21 -15.94 15.62 -10.33
CA GLY A 21 -15.06 14.75 -9.55
C GLY A 21 -15.75 13.70 -8.68
N TYR A 22 -17.07 13.78 -8.49
CA TYR A 22 -17.85 12.80 -7.73
C TYR A 22 -18.49 11.79 -8.69
N THR A 23 -18.08 10.52 -8.58
CA THR A 23 -18.41 9.46 -9.55
C THR A 23 -19.17 8.32 -8.88
N GLN A 24 -19.65 7.35 -9.69
CA GLN A 24 -20.36 6.17 -9.19
C GLN A 24 -19.60 5.43 -8.08
N ALA A 25 -18.26 5.42 -8.14
CA ALA A 25 -17.43 4.81 -7.10
C ALA A 25 -17.50 5.57 -5.77
N HIS A 26 -17.65 6.89 -5.79
CA HIS A 26 -17.84 7.70 -4.59
C HIS A 26 -19.21 7.42 -3.94
N GLU A 27 -20.28 7.39 -4.75
CA GLU A 27 -21.61 6.98 -4.27
C GLU A 27 -21.58 5.58 -3.65
N PHE A 28 -20.85 4.66 -4.28
CA PHE A 28 -20.68 3.31 -3.77
C PHE A 28 -19.92 3.29 -2.44
N TYR A 29 -18.85 4.09 -2.31
CA TYR A 29 -18.10 4.27 -1.07
C TYR A 29 -18.99 4.79 0.07
N ASP A 30 -19.84 5.79 -0.19
CA ASP A 30 -20.75 6.32 0.83
C ASP A 30 -21.81 5.29 1.24
N LEU A 31 -22.34 4.54 0.27
CA LEU A 31 -23.30 3.47 0.52
C LEU A 31 -22.69 2.37 1.39
N ILE A 32 -21.54 1.81 1.01
CA ILE A 32 -20.89 0.74 1.79
C ILE A 32 -20.45 1.22 3.16
N LYS A 33 -19.92 2.45 3.28
CA LYS A 33 -19.61 3.07 4.57
C LYS A 33 -20.83 3.14 5.48
N SER A 34 -21.99 3.55 4.94
CA SER A 34 -23.23 3.64 5.71
C SER A 34 -23.77 2.27 6.16
N VAL A 35 -23.61 1.24 5.33
CA VAL A 35 -24.02 -0.14 5.61
C VAL A 35 -23.12 -0.74 6.69
N VAL A 36 -21.82 -0.67 6.48
CA VAL A 36 -20.78 -1.21 7.37
C VAL A 36 -20.73 -0.47 8.72
N ALA A 37 -21.12 0.81 8.75
CA ALA A 37 -21.26 1.55 10.00
C ALA A 37 -22.37 0.98 10.90
N LYS A 38 -23.44 0.44 10.30
CA LYS A 38 -24.59 -0.15 11.02
C LYS A 38 -24.37 -1.63 11.34
N ASP A 39 -23.81 -2.37 10.40
CA ASP A 39 -23.52 -3.80 10.52
C ASP A 39 -22.15 -4.09 9.92
N LYS A 40 -21.19 -4.51 10.76
CA LYS A 40 -19.82 -4.83 10.33
C LYS A 40 -19.76 -5.99 9.34
N THR A 41 -20.79 -6.83 9.28
CA THR A 41 -20.86 -7.92 8.29
C THR A 41 -21.59 -7.52 7.02
N GLY A 42 -22.08 -6.28 6.95
CA GLY A 42 -22.85 -5.76 5.83
C GLY A 42 -22.04 -5.74 4.53
N SER A 43 -22.73 -6.01 3.42
CA SER A 43 -22.14 -6.01 2.08
C SER A 43 -23.01 -5.24 1.09
N VAL A 44 -22.38 -4.76 0.02
CA VAL A 44 -23.02 -4.01 -1.07
C VAL A 44 -22.58 -4.57 -2.40
N TYR A 45 -23.46 -4.59 -3.39
CA TYR A 45 -23.19 -5.19 -4.69
C TYR A 45 -22.77 -4.18 -5.75
N TRP A 46 -21.56 -4.35 -6.30
CA TRP A 46 -21.11 -3.63 -7.50
C TRP A 46 -21.37 -4.47 -8.75
N GLY A 47 -21.95 -3.86 -9.79
CA GLY A 47 -22.31 -4.53 -11.04
C GLY A 47 -21.50 -4.04 -12.25
N LYS A 48 -21.07 -4.97 -13.11
CA LYS A 48 -20.67 -4.61 -14.49
C LYS A 48 -21.90 -4.67 -15.40
N PHE A 49 -22.43 -3.52 -15.78
CA PHE A 49 -23.52 -3.49 -16.75
C PHE A 49 -23.02 -3.62 -18.20
N ILE A 50 -23.90 -4.10 -19.06
CA ILE A 50 -23.74 -4.25 -20.49
C ILE A 50 -24.93 -3.60 -21.21
N ALA A 51 -24.78 -3.33 -22.50
CA ALA A 51 -25.89 -2.85 -23.32
C ALA A 51 -27.07 -3.84 -23.26
N LYS A 52 -28.31 -3.34 -23.32
CA LYS A 52 -29.54 -4.15 -23.19
C LYS A 52 -29.57 -5.34 -24.18
N GLU A 53 -29.04 -5.15 -25.37
CA GLU A 53 -29.03 -6.17 -26.44
C GLU A 53 -27.85 -7.16 -26.36
N ARG A 54 -26.82 -6.86 -25.55
CA ARG A 54 -25.69 -7.79 -25.38
C ARG A 54 -26.06 -8.92 -24.42
N LYS A 55 -25.65 -10.13 -24.79
CA LYS A 55 -25.69 -11.29 -23.88
C LYS A 55 -24.47 -11.26 -22.95
N ALA A 56 -24.70 -11.62 -21.69
CA ALA A 56 -23.64 -11.89 -20.74
C ALA A 56 -22.72 -12.99 -21.30
N SER A 57 -21.43 -12.80 -21.07
CA SER A 57 -20.36 -13.52 -21.74
C SER A 57 -19.12 -13.67 -20.85
N VAL A 58 -19.20 -13.18 -19.62
CA VAL A 58 -18.31 -13.53 -18.52
C VAL A 58 -18.53 -15.00 -18.17
N ASN A 59 -17.43 -15.75 -18.07
CA ASN A 59 -17.43 -17.09 -17.52
C ASN A 59 -17.49 -16.96 -15.98
N ILE A 60 -18.68 -17.18 -15.42
CA ILE A 60 -18.93 -17.03 -13.98
C ILE A 60 -18.20 -18.11 -13.17
N GLU A 61 -18.04 -19.31 -13.72
CA GLU A 61 -17.35 -20.41 -13.03
C GLU A 61 -15.89 -20.06 -12.75
N ASN A 62 -15.20 -19.47 -13.73
CA ASN A 62 -13.82 -19.01 -13.56
C ASN A 62 -13.70 -17.95 -12.46
N PHE A 63 -14.68 -17.05 -12.36
CA PHE A 63 -14.68 -16.01 -11.34
C PHE A 63 -14.89 -16.62 -9.94
N GLN A 64 -15.84 -17.53 -9.80
CA GLN A 64 -16.09 -18.24 -8.54
C GLN A 64 -14.90 -19.12 -8.12
N GLU A 65 -14.22 -19.73 -9.08
CA GLU A 65 -13.01 -20.52 -8.83
C GLU A 65 -11.86 -19.68 -8.30
N VAL A 66 -11.65 -18.46 -8.82
CA VAL A 66 -10.64 -17.54 -8.30
C VAL A 66 -10.87 -17.21 -6.83
N LEU A 67 -12.12 -16.90 -6.45
CA LEU A 67 -12.49 -16.68 -5.04
C LEU A 67 -12.16 -17.89 -4.18
N ARG A 68 -12.57 -19.09 -4.62
CA ARG A 68 -12.34 -20.34 -3.89
C ARG A 68 -10.85 -20.59 -3.67
N VAL A 69 -10.04 -20.48 -4.72
CA VAL A 69 -8.59 -20.73 -4.66
C VAL A 69 -7.89 -19.72 -3.77
N ASN A 70 -8.22 -18.43 -3.84
CA ASN A 70 -7.63 -17.44 -2.95
C ASN A 70 -8.00 -17.72 -1.48
N ASN A 71 -9.27 -18.00 -1.19
CA ASN A 71 -9.74 -18.30 0.17
C ASN A 71 -9.06 -19.57 0.74
N GLU A 72 -8.89 -20.63 -0.06
CA GLU A 72 -8.16 -21.85 0.35
C GLU A 72 -6.70 -21.59 0.68
N ASN A 73 -6.12 -20.53 0.10
CA ASN A 73 -4.75 -20.09 0.36
C ASN A 73 -4.68 -18.98 1.42
N ASN A 74 -5.80 -18.64 2.10
CA ASN A 74 -5.87 -17.56 3.09
C ASN A 74 -5.48 -16.18 2.52
N LEU A 75 -5.94 -15.89 1.30
CA LEU A 75 -5.69 -14.63 0.59
C LEU A 75 -7.02 -13.96 0.26
N SER A 76 -7.09 -12.65 0.46
CA SER A 76 -8.27 -11.89 0.08
C SER A 76 -8.35 -11.68 -1.45
N THR A 77 -9.58 -11.65 -1.96
CA THR A 77 -9.83 -11.39 -3.38
C THR A 77 -10.26 -9.94 -3.59
N HIS A 78 -9.50 -9.21 -4.40
CA HIS A 78 -9.74 -7.80 -4.69
C HIS A 78 -10.54 -7.58 -5.98
N LEU A 79 -11.34 -6.51 -6.00
CA LEU A 79 -11.89 -5.91 -7.21
C LEU A 79 -11.31 -4.50 -7.37
N TYR A 80 -10.43 -4.34 -8.37
CA TYR A 80 -9.92 -3.04 -8.79
C TYR A 80 -10.91 -2.37 -9.76
N ILE A 81 -11.24 -1.11 -9.50
CA ILE A 81 -12.23 -0.34 -10.27
C ILE A 81 -11.64 1.02 -10.60
N THR A 82 -11.63 1.40 -11.88
CA THR A 82 -11.14 2.74 -12.28
C THR A 82 -12.10 3.48 -13.20
N ASP A 83 -12.16 4.79 -13.01
CA ASP A 83 -12.75 5.79 -13.92
C ASP A 83 -11.69 6.57 -14.70
N PHE A 84 -10.48 6.01 -14.84
CA PHE A 84 -9.29 6.60 -15.47
C PHE A 84 -8.58 7.69 -14.66
N ASN A 85 -9.27 8.32 -13.70
CA ASN A 85 -8.67 9.32 -12.80
C ASN A 85 -8.40 8.75 -11.41
N ASN A 86 -9.28 7.89 -10.94
CA ASN A 86 -9.25 7.25 -9.63
C ASN A 86 -9.06 5.75 -9.81
N LEU A 87 -8.36 5.12 -8.87
CA LEU A 87 -8.32 3.68 -8.71
C LEU A 87 -8.87 3.31 -7.35
N TRP A 88 -9.92 2.50 -7.34
CA TRP A 88 -10.54 1.97 -6.13
C TRP A 88 -10.26 0.48 -5.99
N VAL A 89 -10.28 -0.01 -4.76
CA VAL A 89 -10.20 -1.45 -4.47
C VAL A 89 -11.31 -1.85 -3.52
N GLY A 90 -11.98 -2.97 -3.83
CA GLY A 90 -12.98 -3.59 -2.97
C GLY A 90 -12.63 -5.01 -2.56
N LYS A 91 -12.97 -5.39 -1.32
CA LYS A 91 -12.89 -6.78 -0.84
C LYS A 91 -14.09 -7.56 -1.36
N VAL A 92 -13.85 -8.57 -2.19
CA VAL A 92 -14.91 -9.39 -2.79
C VAL A 92 -15.21 -10.60 -1.90
N ASN A 93 -16.47 -10.74 -1.51
CA ASN A 93 -16.97 -11.89 -0.76
C ASN A 93 -17.61 -12.95 -1.68
N ALA A 94 -18.27 -12.51 -2.75
CA ALA A 94 -18.94 -13.41 -3.69
C ALA A 94 -19.06 -12.79 -5.09
N VAL A 95 -19.15 -13.65 -6.11
CA VAL A 95 -19.49 -13.26 -7.49
C VAL A 95 -20.75 -13.99 -7.94
N LYS A 96 -21.73 -13.25 -8.45
CA LYS A 96 -23.06 -13.75 -8.83
C LYS A 96 -23.48 -13.22 -10.19
N GLN A 97 -24.22 -14.03 -10.96
CA GLN A 97 -24.81 -13.57 -12.23
C GLN A 97 -26.16 -12.87 -12.01
N LYS A 98 -26.89 -13.24 -10.95
CA LYS A 98 -28.17 -12.63 -10.57
C LYS A 98 -28.05 -11.97 -9.21
N LEU A 99 -28.63 -10.78 -9.09
CA LEU A 99 -28.69 -10.05 -7.83
C LEU A 99 -29.67 -10.75 -6.87
N PRO A 100 -29.29 -11.01 -5.61
CA PRO A 100 -30.23 -11.49 -4.59
C PRO A 100 -31.38 -10.50 -4.34
N LYS A 101 -32.54 -10.98 -3.88
CA LYS A 101 -33.74 -10.13 -3.67
C LYS A 101 -33.50 -9.02 -2.64
N ASP A 102 -32.79 -9.33 -1.57
CA ASP A 102 -32.54 -8.42 -0.45
C ASP A 102 -31.15 -7.75 -0.56
N ALA A 103 -30.56 -7.74 -1.76
CA ALA A 103 -29.24 -7.18 -1.99
C ALA A 103 -29.28 -5.64 -1.97
N ILE A 104 -28.30 -5.04 -1.29
CA ILE A 104 -28.09 -3.60 -1.30
C ILE A 104 -27.18 -3.23 -2.47
N THR A 105 -27.60 -2.30 -3.31
CA THR A 105 -26.80 -1.77 -4.44
C THR A 105 -27.20 -0.32 -4.74
N LEU A 106 -26.46 0.33 -5.63
CA LEU A 106 -26.78 1.68 -6.06
C LEU A 106 -28.06 1.71 -6.90
N PRO A 107 -28.95 2.71 -6.69
CA PRO A 107 -30.13 2.93 -7.55
C PRO A 107 -29.78 3.07 -9.03
N PHE A 108 -28.55 3.52 -9.34
CA PHE A 108 -27.98 3.56 -10.68
C PHE A 108 -28.23 2.29 -11.52
N TYR A 109 -28.28 1.11 -10.91
CA TYR A 109 -28.45 -0.16 -11.63
C TYR A 109 -29.89 -0.49 -12.01
N GLU A 110 -30.88 0.28 -11.55
CA GLU A 110 -32.29 0.02 -11.84
C GLU A 110 -32.57 0.03 -13.35
N GLY A 111 -33.21 -1.04 -13.85
CA GLY A 111 -33.53 -1.22 -15.27
C GLY A 111 -32.32 -1.45 -16.20
N LYS A 112 -31.10 -1.60 -15.66
CA LYS A 112 -29.89 -1.91 -16.44
C LYS A 112 -29.64 -3.41 -16.53
N ASN A 113 -29.08 -3.85 -17.66
CA ASN A 113 -28.66 -5.23 -17.86
C ASN A 113 -27.27 -5.42 -17.24
N VAL A 114 -27.17 -6.19 -16.15
CA VAL A 114 -25.91 -6.44 -15.44
C VAL A 114 -25.37 -7.82 -15.76
N GLU A 115 -24.14 -7.87 -16.25
CA GLU A 115 -23.46 -9.10 -16.68
C GLU A 115 -22.96 -9.91 -15.48
N VAL A 116 -22.42 -9.24 -14.47
CA VAL A 116 -21.88 -9.85 -13.26
C VAL A 116 -21.98 -8.89 -12.08
N TRP A 117 -22.27 -9.46 -10.92
CA TRP A 117 -22.37 -8.79 -9.63
C TRP A 117 -21.24 -9.27 -8.71
N PHE A 118 -20.56 -8.32 -8.09
CA PHE A 118 -19.55 -8.54 -7.06
C PHE A 118 -20.14 -8.10 -5.73
N GLU A 119 -20.17 -8.99 -4.75
CA GLU A 119 -20.51 -8.67 -3.37
C GLU A 119 -19.28 -8.11 -2.67
N ILE A 120 -19.35 -6.85 -2.25
CA ILE A 120 -18.24 -6.10 -1.67
C ILE A 120 -18.49 -5.85 -0.18
N THR A 121 -17.53 -6.22 0.66
CA THR A 121 -17.61 -6.07 2.13
C THR A 121 -16.75 -4.92 2.67
N ASP A 122 -15.84 -4.41 1.85
CA ASP A 122 -15.03 -3.24 2.16
C ASP A 122 -14.55 -2.55 0.88
N PHE A 123 -14.33 -1.25 0.89
CA PHE A 123 -14.04 -0.46 -0.30
C PHE A 123 -13.29 0.82 0.03
N ILE A 124 -12.21 1.10 -0.70
CA ILE A 124 -11.37 2.28 -0.47
C ILE A 124 -10.76 2.81 -1.77
N LEU A 125 -10.47 4.11 -1.78
CA LEU A 125 -9.74 4.81 -2.84
C LEU A 125 -8.24 4.58 -2.66
N LEU A 126 -7.58 3.97 -3.66
CA LEU A 126 -6.14 3.75 -3.68
C LEU A 126 -5.37 4.96 -4.20
N GLU A 127 -5.78 5.46 -5.37
CA GLU A 127 -5.11 6.55 -6.09
C GLU A 127 -6.19 7.49 -6.66
N HIS A 128 -5.89 8.79 -6.76
CA HIS A 128 -6.90 9.83 -7.00
C HIS A 128 -6.46 10.87 -8.05
N SER A 129 -5.37 10.58 -8.78
CA SER A 129 -4.91 11.33 -9.94
C SER A 129 -4.66 10.41 -11.14
N PRO A 130 -4.73 10.93 -12.38
CA PRO A 130 -4.46 10.15 -13.58
C PRO A 130 -3.06 9.51 -13.59
N GLU A 131 -2.05 10.26 -13.16
CA GLU A 131 -0.65 9.82 -13.15
C GLU A 131 -0.42 8.67 -12.16
N GLU A 132 -0.90 8.82 -10.92
CA GLU A 132 -0.81 7.78 -9.89
C GLU A 132 -1.64 6.53 -10.28
N THR A 133 -2.85 6.74 -10.80
CA THR A 133 -3.71 5.67 -11.30
C THR A 133 -3.01 4.88 -12.40
N ALA A 134 -2.42 5.56 -13.38
CA ALA A 134 -1.68 4.90 -14.45
C ALA A 134 -0.45 4.15 -13.90
N SER A 135 0.28 4.73 -12.96
CA SER A 135 1.41 4.09 -12.29
C SER A 135 0.98 2.80 -11.56
N LYS A 136 -0.10 2.85 -10.77
CA LYS A 136 -0.57 1.67 -10.03
C LYS A 136 -1.14 0.59 -10.95
N LEU A 137 -1.84 0.97 -12.02
CA LEU A 137 -2.29 0.02 -13.04
C LEU A 137 -1.13 -0.71 -13.72
N SER A 138 0.02 -0.06 -13.90
CA SER A 138 1.21 -0.71 -14.48
C SER A 138 1.79 -1.82 -13.60
N GLU A 139 1.45 -1.85 -12.31
CA GLU A 139 1.82 -2.93 -11.39
C GLU A 139 0.87 -4.13 -11.47
N LEU A 140 -0.25 -3.99 -12.16
CA LEU A 140 -1.22 -5.07 -12.39
C LEU A 140 -0.91 -5.76 -13.72
N TYR A 141 -0.88 -7.09 -13.72
CA TYR A 141 -0.46 -7.89 -14.88
C TYR A 141 -1.38 -9.11 -15.08
N ILE A 142 -1.39 -9.66 -16.30
CA ILE A 142 -2.10 -10.88 -16.63
C ILE A 142 -1.08 -11.94 -17.00
N ASN A 143 -0.92 -12.95 -16.17
CA ASN A 143 -0.14 -14.14 -16.51
C ASN A 143 -0.71 -15.33 -15.73
N ASN A 144 -1.89 -15.78 -16.14
CA ASN A 144 -2.65 -16.81 -15.45
C ASN A 144 -3.35 -17.76 -16.43
N GLN A 145 -3.82 -18.89 -15.90
CA GLN A 145 -4.43 -19.98 -16.65
C GLN A 145 -5.74 -19.62 -17.37
N TYR A 146 -6.34 -18.45 -17.08
CA TYR A 146 -7.62 -18.04 -17.68
C TYR A 146 -7.44 -17.25 -18.98
N TYR A 147 -6.21 -16.78 -19.28
CA TYR A 147 -5.89 -16.03 -20.49
C TYR A 147 -4.81 -16.73 -21.30
N LYS A 148 -4.90 -16.62 -22.63
CA LYS A 148 -3.91 -17.19 -23.56
C LYS A 148 -2.64 -16.35 -23.65
N GLU A 149 -2.77 -15.04 -23.51
CA GLU A 149 -1.69 -14.07 -23.68
C GLU A 149 -1.32 -13.48 -22.33
N ALA A 150 -0.01 -13.34 -22.11
CA ALA A 150 0.51 -12.65 -20.94
C ALA A 150 0.63 -11.14 -21.23
N ILE A 151 0.29 -10.31 -20.25
CA ILE A 151 0.37 -8.85 -20.30
C ILE A 151 1.13 -8.41 -19.05
N GLU A 152 2.31 -7.81 -19.22
CA GLU A 152 3.22 -7.51 -18.10
C GLU A 152 2.84 -6.26 -17.29
N GLY A 153 1.93 -5.43 -17.81
CA GLY A 153 1.42 -4.24 -17.13
C GLY A 153 0.15 -3.74 -17.79
N LEU A 154 -0.83 -3.33 -16.98
CA LEU A 154 -2.04 -2.70 -17.49
C LEU A 154 -1.87 -1.20 -17.63
N SER A 155 -2.64 -0.64 -18.54
CA SER A 155 -2.84 0.78 -18.72
C SER A 155 -4.34 1.03 -18.76
N PRO A 156 -4.78 2.28 -18.54
CA PRO A 156 -6.19 2.62 -18.68
C PRO A 156 -6.71 2.38 -20.12
N PHE A 157 -5.81 2.28 -21.11
CA PHE A 157 -6.12 2.07 -22.52
C PHE A 157 -5.74 0.67 -23.02
N THR A 158 -5.51 -0.31 -22.15
CA THR A 158 -5.09 -1.64 -22.60
C THR A 158 -6.17 -2.27 -23.47
N THR A 159 -5.88 -2.33 -24.77
CA THR A 159 -6.76 -2.92 -25.78
C THR A 159 -6.71 -4.45 -25.71
N SER A 160 -7.67 -5.10 -26.37
CA SER A 160 -7.72 -6.57 -26.49
C SER A 160 -8.04 -7.34 -25.21
N ILE A 161 -8.25 -6.65 -24.09
CA ILE A 161 -8.80 -7.23 -22.86
C ILE A 161 -10.29 -6.94 -22.77
N LYS A 162 -11.05 -7.95 -22.38
CA LYS A 162 -12.45 -7.78 -22.01
C LYS A 162 -12.56 -7.59 -20.50
N TYR A 163 -13.26 -6.53 -20.09
CA TYR A 163 -13.57 -6.27 -18.68
C TYR A 163 -14.93 -6.86 -18.26
N PRO A 164 -15.06 -7.38 -17.03
CA PRO A 164 -14.00 -7.53 -16.03
C PRO A 164 -12.98 -8.59 -16.43
N CYS A 165 -11.72 -8.41 -16.06
CA CYS A 165 -10.66 -9.37 -16.28
C CYS A 165 -10.05 -9.92 -14.98
N LEU A 166 -9.35 -11.06 -15.10
CA LEU A 166 -8.62 -11.70 -14.00
C LEU A 166 -7.12 -11.37 -14.10
N LEU A 167 -6.58 -10.76 -13.07
CA LEU A 167 -5.20 -10.26 -13.06
C LEU A 167 -4.47 -10.57 -11.76
N GLN A 168 -3.18 -10.27 -11.71
CA GLN A 168 -2.32 -10.39 -10.54
C GLN A 168 -1.67 -9.04 -10.25
N ASP A 169 -1.22 -8.85 -9.01
CA ASP A 169 -0.58 -7.62 -8.53
C ASP A 169 0.89 -7.89 -8.19
N ILE A 170 1.83 -7.19 -8.84
CA ILE A 170 3.27 -7.29 -8.55
C ILE A 170 3.58 -6.89 -7.10
N ALA A 171 2.81 -5.94 -6.54
CA ALA A 171 2.95 -5.52 -5.16
C ALA A 171 2.48 -6.60 -4.17
N GLU A 172 1.62 -7.53 -4.60
CA GLU A 172 0.96 -8.52 -3.74
C GLU A 172 0.42 -7.89 -2.44
N GLU A 173 -0.13 -6.67 -2.55
CA GLU A 173 -0.49 -5.87 -1.39
C GLU A 173 -1.78 -6.40 -0.75
N GLN A 174 -1.73 -6.66 0.56
CA GLN A 174 -2.87 -7.16 1.33
C GLN A 174 -3.62 -5.97 1.94
N TYR A 175 -4.54 -5.36 1.17
CA TYR A 175 -5.32 -4.22 1.67
C TYR A 175 -6.30 -4.63 2.77
N PHE A 176 -6.88 -5.83 2.66
CA PHE A 176 -7.87 -6.34 3.58
C PHE A 176 -7.42 -7.67 4.18
N ASP A 177 -7.20 -7.70 5.49
CA ASP A 177 -6.90 -8.94 6.22
C ASP A 177 -8.20 -9.72 6.47
N GLU A 178 -8.14 -11.05 6.39
CA GLU A 178 -9.26 -11.96 6.67
C GLU A 178 -9.31 -12.41 8.13
N PHE A 179 -8.21 -12.26 8.88
CA PHE A 179 -8.10 -12.77 10.26
C PHE A 179 -8.01 -11.67 11.30
N ASP A 180 -8.17 -10.40 10.91
CA ASP A 180 -8.12 -9.29 11.85
C ASP A 180 -9.45 -9.04 12.56
N ASP A 181 -9.69 -9.86 13.59
CA ASP A 181 -10.85 -9.74 14.49
C ASP A 181 -10.68 -8.67 15.58
N ASN A 182 -9.52 -8.00 15.68
CA ASN A 182 -9.25 -7.04 16.76
C ASN A 182 -9.01 -5.61 16.24
N GLU A 183 -8.64 -5.45 14.97
CA GLU A 183 -8.57 -4.17 14.26
C GLU A 183 -9.71 -4.11 13.21
N TYR A 184 -10.97 -4.35 13.63
CA TYR A 184 -12.18 -4.11 12.83
C TYR A 184 -12.32 -2.62 12.46
N THR A 185 -11.57 -2.17 11.47
CA THR A 185 -11.79 -0.92 10.77
C THR A 185 -11.79 -1.25 9.30
N HIS A 186 -12.94 -1.71 8.80
CA HIS A 186 -13.22 -1.66 7.37
C HIS A 186 -12.63 -0.36 6.84
N LEU A 187 -11.78 -0.43 5.83
CA LEU A 187 -11.11 0.72 5.27
C LEU A 187 -12.13 1.78 4.84
N ALA A 188 -13.33 1.39 4.44
CA ALA A 188 -14.46 2.28 4.21
C ALA A 188 -14.81 3.21 5.39
N LEU A 189 -14.59 2.76 6.63
CA LEU A 189 -14.79 3.54 7.86
C LEU A 189 -13.59 4.40 8.23
N LYS A 190 -12.39 4.12 7.69
CA LYS A 190 -11.23 4.98 7.89
C LYS A 190 -11.41 6.26 7.08
N THR A 191 -10.87 7.35 7.64
CA THR A 191 -10.87 8.62 6.91
C THR A 191 -9.84 8.53 5.81
N ASN A 192 -10.28 8.73 4.56
CA ASN A 192 -9.39 8.89 3.42
C ASN A 192 -9.42 10.37 2.99
N PRO A 193 -8.32 11.12 3.20
CA PRO A 193 -8.22 12.52 2.83
C PRO A 193 -8.48 12.81 1.34
N ALA A 194 -8.19 11.85 0.45
CA ALA A 194 -8.42 12.04 -0.98
C ALA A 194 -9.92 11.98 -1.36
N ILE A 195 -10.76 11.31 -0.55
CA ILE A 195 -12.22 11.23 -0.76
C ILE A 195 -12.93 12.44 -0.15
N THR A 196 -12.52 12.82 1.08
CA THR A 196 -13.09 13.98 1.77
C THR A 196 -12.43 15.24 1.22
N LYS A 197 -13.15 16.09 0.47
CA LYS A 197 -12.68 17.37 -0.13
C LYS A 197 -12.04 18.32 0.89
N SER A 198 -10.85 17.96 1.36
CA SER A 198 -10.06 18.59 2.42
C SER A 198 -8.77 19.11 1.80
N ASN A 199 -7.85 19.64 2.61
CA ASN A 199 -6.54 20.10 2.17
C ASN A 199 -5.62 18.96 1.64
N SER A 200 -6.16 17.81 1.26
CA SER A 200 -5.44 16.63 0.76
C SER A 200 -4.55 16.95 -0.45
N VAL A 201 -5.04 17.72 -1.42
CA VAL A 201 -4.23 18.15 -2.57
C VAL A 201 -3.01 18.98 -2.12
N GLN A 202 -3.16 19.82 -1.08
CA GLN A 202 -2.06 20.60 -0.52
C GLN A 202 -1.08 19.70 0.26
N VAL A 203 -1.60 18.73 1.03
CA VAL A 203 -0.80 17.73 1.75
C VAL A 203 0.05 16.93 0.77
N LEU A 204 -0.57 16.36 -0.27
CA LEU A 204 0.11 15.52 -1.24
C LEU A 204 1.20 16.27 -1.99
N LYS A 205 0.91 17.48 -2.47
CA LYS A 205 1.93 18.35 -3.06
C LYS A 205 3.09 18.60 -2.09
N SER A 206 2.80 18.80 -0.81
CA SER A 206 3.83 19.02 0.22
C SER A 206 4.66 17.75 0.46
N LEU A 207 4.02 16.57 0.53
CA LEU A 207 4.70 15.29 0.68
C LEU A 207 5.62 15.02 -0.52
N TYR A 208 5.14 15.21 -1.75
CA TYR A 208 5.93 14.99 -2.97
C TYR A 208 7.12 15.94 -3.10
N THR A 209 6.91 17.20 -2.72
CA THR A 209 7.93 18.24 -2.86
C THR A 209 9.00 18.14 -1.77
N PHE A 210 8.62 17.77 -0.55
CA PHE A 210 9.48 17.98 0.63
C PHE A 210 9.81 16.73 1.46
N ALA A 211 9.09 15.62 1.28
CA ALA A 211 9.30 14.40 2.07
C ALA A 211 9.70 13.19 1.20
N PHE A 212 8.90 12.89 0.17
CA PHE A 212 9.04 11.70 -0.64
C PHE A 212 9.02 12.05 -2.13
N PRO A 213 10.13 11.89 -2.86
CA PRO A 213 10.09 11.87 -4.32
C PRO A 213 9.04 10.88 -4.84
N GLU A 214 8.44 11.19 -5.99
CA GLU A 214 7.33 10.42 -6.57
C GLU A 214 7.68 8.95 -6.83
N ASP A 215 8.89 8.68 -7.33
CA ASP A 215 9.43 7.33 -7.55
C ASP A 215 9.55 6.50 -6.26
N MET A 216 9.72 7.16 -5.11
CA MET A 216 9.70 6.54 -3.80
C MET A 216 8.29 6.44 -3.23
N TYR A 217 7.47 7.48 -3.38
CA TYR A 217 6.12 7.50 -2.84
C TYR A 217 5.26 6.36 -3.39
N THR A 218 5.42 6.07 -4.69
CA THR A 218 4.78 4.92 -5.35
C THR A 218 5.18 3.55 -4.78
N LYS A 219 6.28 3.46 -4.02
CA LYS A 219 6.74 2.24 -3.34
C LYS A 219 6.28 2.13 -1.89
N ILE A 220 5.68 3.18 -1.33
CA ILE A 220 5.12 3.16 0.03
C ILE A 220 3.79 2.40 0.01
N PRO A 221 3.57 1.40 0.90
CA PRO A 221 2.29 0.72 1.04
C PRO A 221 1.15 1.71 1.23
N HIS A 222 0.01 1.45 0.59
CA HIS A 222 -1.16 2.33 0.64
C HIS A 222 -1.62 2.59 2.08
N ALA A 223 -1.60 1.56 2.93
CA ALA A 223 -1.94 1.72 4.34
C ALA A 223 -1.01 2.71 5.08
N ALA A 224 0.28 2.76 4.74
CA ALA A 224 1.21 3.73 5.30
C ALA A 224 1.00 5.14 4.73
N LYS A 225 0.67 5.25 3.43
CA LYS A 225 0.28 6.53 2.80
C LYS A 225 -0.91 7.15 3.53
N LEU A 226 -1.97 6.37 3.75
CA LEU A 226 -3.18 6.84 4.45
C LEU A 226 -2.88 7.36 5.86
N GLU A 227 -2.05 6.66 6.63
CA GLU A 227 -1.66 7.11 7.98
C GLU A 227 -0.88 8.43 7.92
N ILE A 228 0.06 8.58 6.97
CA ILE A 228 0.84 9.81 6.79
C ILE A 228 -0.07 10.96 6.36
N GLU A 229 -0.86 10.77 5.31
CA GLU A 229 -1.75 11.80 4.77
C GLU A 229 -2.78 12.26 5.82
N SER A 230 -3.38 11.33 6.56
CA SER A 230 -4.33 11.63 7.64
C SER A 230 -3.66 12.46 8.74
N ALA A 231 -2.44 12.10 9.14
CA ALA A 231 -1.68 12.86 10.14
C ALA A 231 -1.32 14.26 9.66
N GLU A 232 -0.93 14.42 8.40
CA GLU A 232 -0.61 15.73 7.80
C GLU A 232 -1.84 16.63 7.68
N VAL A 233 -3.01 16.10 7.30
CA VAL A 233 -4.27 16.87 7.29
C VAL A 233 -4.61 17.37 8.70
N ASP A 234 -4.57 16.48 9.71
CA ASP A 234 -4.85 16.84 11.10
C ASP A 234 -3.86 17.90 11.64
N MET A 235 -2.59 17.85 11.21
CA MET A 235 -1.56 18.85 11.51
C MET A 235 -1.85 20.22 10.86
N LEU A 236 -2.21 20.24 9.57
CA LEU A 236 -2.53 21.48 8.85
C LEU A 236 -3.79 22.15 9.38
N GLU A 237 -4.81 21.36 9.72
CA GLU A 237 -6.06 21.85 10.29
C GLU A 237 -5.96 22.20 11.78
N GLN A 238 -4.76 22.12 12.37
CA GLN A 238 -4.49 22.48 13.76
C GLN A 238 -5.45 21.78 14.74
N ARG A 239 -5.75 20.49 14.51
CA ARG A 239 -6.63 19.70 15.36
C ARG A 239 -5.91 19.32 16.66
N HIS A 240 -5.68 20.31 17.53
CA HIS A 240 -4.85 20.20 18.74
C HIS A 240 -5.33 19.15 19.77
N HIS A 241 -6.57 18.69 19.67
CA HIS A 241 -7.12 17.62 20.50
C HIS A 241 -6.70 16.21 20.04
N ASN A 242 -6.17 16.05 18.81
CA ASN A 242 -5.81 14.77 18.21
C ASN A 242 -4.31 14.44 18.28
N MET A 243 -3.52 15.15 19.08
CA MET A 243 -2.04 15.01 19.10
C MET A 243 -1.54 13.57 19.25
N HIS A 244 -2.15 12.80 20.15
CA HIS A 244 -1.85 11.38 20.34
C HIS A 244 -2.15 10.54 19.09
N LYS A 245 -3.27 10.81 18.38
CA LYS A 245 -3.61 10.12 17.12
C LYS A 245 -2.62 10.47 16.01
N ILE A 246 -2.24 11.75 15.89
CA ILE A 246 -1.26 12.20 14.90
C ILE A 246 0.10 11.48 15.11
N ALA A 247 0.61 11.47 16.35
CA ALA A 247 1.84 10.74 16.67
C ALA A 247 1.71 9.24 16.39
N PHE A 248 0.58 8.64 16.75
CA PHE A 248 0.32 7.22 16.50
C PHE A 248 0.35 6.91 15.00
N SER A 249 -0.28 7.73 14.16
CA SER A 249 -0.31 7.52 12.71
C SER A 249 1.08 7.53 12.08
N TYR A 250 1.97 8.45 12.44
CA TYR A 250 3.36 8.40 11.94
C TYR A 250 4.11 7.14 12.39
N LEU A 251 3.94 6.73 13.65
CA LEU A 251 4.59 5.52 14.18
C LEU A 251 4.03 4.24 13.55
N LYS A 252 2.71 4.20 13.29
CA LYS A 252 2.04 3.11 12.57
C LYS A 252 2.49 3.06 11.11
N ALA A 253 2.66 4.20 10.45
CA ALA A 253 3.21 4.25 9.10
C ALA A 253 4.62 3.63 9.03
N LEU A 254 5.51 3.96 9.98
CA LEU A 254 6.83 3.33 10.07
C LEU A 254 6.73 1.80 10.30
N GLU A 255 5.82 1.36 11.17
CA GLU A 255 5.58 -0.06 11.44
C GLU A 255 5.13 -0.80 10.17
N ILE A 256 4.20 -0.23 9.39
CA ILE A 256 3.73 -0.78 8.12
C ILE A 256 4.88 -0.85 7.10
N VAL A 257 5.65 0.23 6.95
CA VAL A 257 6.80 0.29 6.02
C VAL A 257 7.84 -0.79 6.34
N LEU A 258 8.15 -1.01 7.63
CA LEU A 258 9.10 -2.05 8.00
C LEU A 258 8.54 -3.46 7.83
N ASN A 259 7.24 -3.68 8.04
CA ASN A 259 6.61 -4.96 7.71
C ASN A 259 6.73 -5.26 6.21
N ASP A 260 6.47 -4.29 5.35
CA ASP A 260 6.63 -4.44 3.90
C ASP A 260 8.10 -4.79 3.53
N LEU A 261 9.04 -3.94 3.94
CA LEU A 261 10.45 -4.11 3.55
C LEU A 261 11.13 -5.32 4.21
N ILE A 262 10.62 -5.84 5.32
CA ILE A 262 11.21 -6.99 6.02
C ILE A 262 10.40 -8.26 5.75
N ILE A 263 9.15 -8.29 6.20
CA ILE A 263 8.32 -9.50 6.25
C ILE A 263 7.80 -9.85 4.86
N HIS A 264 7.25 -8.87 4.15
CA HIS A 264 6.75 -9.09 2.80
C HIS A 264 7.89 -9.44 1.84
N HIS A 265 9.03 -8.75 1.96
CA HIS A 265 10.23 -9.11 1.19
C HIS A 265 10.70 -10.56 1.42
N ILE A 266 10.67 -11.06 2.67
CA ILE A 266 10.98 -12.48 2.96
C ILE A 266 10.01 -13.42 2.25
N LYS A 267 8.70 -13.11 2.28
CA LYS A 267 7.67 -13.91 1.59
C LYS A 267 7.89 -13.90 0.08
N LYS A 268 8.09 -12.73 -0.52
CA LYS A 268 8.38 -12.55 -1.97
C LYS A 268 9.66 -13.24 -2.41
N SER A 269 10.67 -13.28 -1.55
CA SER A 269 11.92 -14.01 -1.80
C SER A 269 11.75 -15.54 -1.76
N GLY A 270 10.54 -16.06 -1.53
CA GLY A 270 10.25 -17.48 -1.44
C GLY A 270 10.72 -18.14 -0.13
N LEU A 271 11.00 -17.33 0.90
CA LEU A 271 11.60 -17.78 2.16
C LEU A 271 10.64 -17.69 3.35
N GLY A 272 9.36 -17.42 3.11
CA GLY A 272 8.33 -17.40 4.14
C GLY A 272 8.12 -18.74 4.87
N GLU A 273 8.52 -19.87 4.28
CA GLU A 273 8.50 -21.20 4.94
C GLU A 273 9.67 -21.40 5.92
N SER A 274 10.68 -20.52 5.89
CA SER A 274 11.87 -20.61 6.73
C SER A 274 11.71 -19.91 8.09
N PHE A 275 10.55 -19.35 8.37
CA PHE A 275 10.26 -18.60 9.59
C PHE A 275 8.87 -18.98 10.10
N PHE A 276 8.65 -18.84 11.40
CA PHE A 276 7.47 -19.40 12.07
C PHE A 276 6.80 -18.37 12.98
N VAL A 277 5.48 -18.40 13.07
CA VAL A 277 4.68 -17.41 13.80
C VAL A 277 3.79 -18.09 14.81
N ASP A 278 3.80 -17.57 16.03
CA ASP A 278 2.78 -17.81 17.03
C ASP A 278 1.65 -16.80 16.83
N ALA A 279 0.64 -17.20 16.06
CA ALA A 279 -0.57 -16.40 15.80
C ALA A 279 -1.54 -16.37 16.99
N THR A 280 -1.36 -17.26 17.99
CA THR A 280 -2.19 -17.33 19.19
C THR A 280 -1.82 -16.29 20.25
N SER A 281 -0.58 -15.80 20.20
CA SER A 281 -0.09 -14.75 21.08
C SER A 281 -0.59 -13.36 20.66
N ALA A 282 -0.94 -12.52 21.64
CA ALA A 282 -1.25 -11.11 21.45
C ALA A 282 -0.23 -10.25 22.24
N PRO A 283 0.69 -9.54 21.57
CA PRO A 283 0.91 -9.48 20.12
C PRO A 283 1.55 -10.78 19.54
N PRO A 284 1.39 -11.02 18.23
CA PRO A 284 1.93 -12.20 17.55
C PRO A 284 3.45 -12.23 17.58
N LYS A 285 4.03 -13.43 17.67
CA LYS A 285 5.50 -13.61 17.82
C LYS A 285 6.10 -14.38 16.65
N LEU A 286 7.11 -13.78 16.03
CA LEU A 286 7.99 -14.35 15.01
C LEU A 286 9.20 -15.10 15.59
N PHE A 287 9.47 -16.29 15.05
CA PHE A 287 10.51 -17.23 15.42
C PHE A 287 11.35 -17.67 14.22
N LEU A 288 12.61 -18.01 14.46
CA LEU A 288 13.55 -18.50 13.44
C LEU A 288 13.41 -20.00 13.17
N ASN A 289 12.97 -20.77 14.17
CA ASN A 289 12.86 -22.23 14.10
C ASN A 289 11.48 -22.67 14.60
N PRO A 290 10.97 -23.82 14.13
CA PRO A 290 9.72 -24.38 14.62
C PRO A 290 9.97 -24.96 16.02
N SER A 291 9.78 -24.15 17.06
CA SER A 291 9.97 -24.60 18.45
C SER A 291 8.75 -25.31 19.03
N LYS A 292 7.58 -25.20 18.40
CA LYS A 292 6.30 -25.72 18.90
C LYS A 292 5.37 -26.09 17.73
N ASP A 293 4.51 -27.09 17.94
CA ASP A 293 3.63 -27.66 16.91
C ASP A 293 2.54 -26.70 16.41
N TYR A 294 2.12 -25.74 17.23
CA TYR A 294 1.07 -24.79 16.87
C TYR A 294 1.60 -23.62 16.01
N LEU A 295 2.93 -23.52 15.79
CA LEU A 295 3.49 -22.44 15.00
C LEU A 295 3.17 -22.64 13.51
N ILE A 296 2.68 -21.59 12.88
CA ILE A 296 2.43 -21.58 11.44
C ILE A 296 3.62 -20.99 10.69
N PRO A 297 3.92 -21.42 9.46
CA PRO A 297 4.89 -20.74 8.62
C PRO A 297 4.55 -19.27 8.41
N LEU A 298 5.56 -18.40 8.37
CA LEU A 298 5.39 -16.95 8.15
C LEU A 298 4.62 -16.65 6.85
N LYS A 299 4.79 -17.49 5.83
CA LYS A 299 4.05 -17.40 4.58
C LYS A 299 2.53 -17.40 4.77
N GLN A 300 2.02 -18.08 5.80
CA GLN A 300 0.59 -18.19 6.10
C GLN A 300 0.07 -17.07 7.01
N PHE A 301 0.95 -16.19 7.50
CA PHE A 301 0.59 -15.15 8.46
C PHE A 301 0.59 -13.77 7.83
N ASN A 302 -0.56 -13.09 7.76
CA ASN A 302 -0.73 -11.85 7.00
C ASN A 302 -0.75 -10.55 7.82
N LYS A 303 -0.77 -10.64 9.16
CA LYS A 303 -0.78 -9.45 10.02
C LYS A 303 0.58 -8.77 10.14
N ASN A 304 0.54 -7.50 10.50
CA ASN A 304 1.73 -6.72 10.82
C ASN A 304 2.30 -7.08 12.20
N PHE A 305 3.63 -7.14 12.27
CA PHE A 305 4.37 -7.21 13.53
C PHE A 305 4.67 -5.83 14.06
N SER A 306 4.72 -5.69 15.39
CA SER A 306 5.06 -4.42 16.01
C SER A 306 6.48 -3.96 15.67
N LEU A 307 6.73 -2.65 15.69
CA LEU A 307 8.06 -2.05 15.48
C LEU A 307 9.15 -2.73 16.33
N SER A 308 8.88 -2.93 17.62
CA SER A 308 9.82 -3.61 18.54
C SER A 308 10.12 -5.04 18.08
N HIS A 309 9.10 -5.78 17.65
CA HIS A 309 9.26 -7.17 17.23
C HIS A 309 10.07 -7.30 15.93
N LEU A 310 9.89 -6.37 14.99
CA LEU A 310 10.65 -6.31 13.73
C LEU A 310 12.13 -6.03 13.97
N LEU A 311 12.45 -5.03 14.79
CA LEU A 311 13.84 -4.69 15.11
C LEU A 311 14.54 -5.86 15.82
N ASN A 312 13.88 -6.47 16.81
CA ASN A 312 14.37 -7.66 17.49
C ASN A 312 14.52 -8.86 16.55
N PHE A 313 13.65 -9.01 15.56
CA PHE A 313 13.74 -10.08 14.57
C PHE A 313 14.96 -9.91 13.66
N VAL A 314 15.22 -8.70 13.16
CA VAL A 314 16.40 -8.41 12.33
C VAL A 314 17.69 -8.65 13.10
N ASP A 315 17.76 -8.20 14.36
CA ASP A 315 18.91 -8.41 15.23
C ASP A 315 19.16 -9.90 15.51
N ARG A 316 18.13 -10.65 15.94
CA ARG A 316 18.23 -12.09 16.18
C ARG A 316 18.63 -12.86 14.92
N SER A 317 18.02 -12.54 13.78
CA SER A 317 18.32 -13.23 12.51
C SER A 317 19.78 -13.00 12.07
N SER A 318 20.28 -11.77 12.26
CA SER A 318 21.65 -11.39 11.90
C SER A 318 22.68 -12.04 12.83
N SER A 319 22.44 -11.97 14.15
CA SER A 319 23.33 -12.56 15.17
C SER A 319 23.42 -14.08 15.08
N HIS A 320 22.30 -14.76 14.78
CA HIS A 320 22.27 -16.21 14.60
C HIS A 320 22.71 -16.67 13.20
N ASN A 321 23.13 -15.74 12.33
CA ASN A 321 23.55 -16.03 10.97
C ASN A 321 22.52 -16.84 10.16
N HIS A 322 21.23 -16.62 10.39
CA HIS A 322 20.15 -17.45 9.84
C HIS A 322 20.20 -17.51 8.30
N ILE A 323 20.26 -18.72 7.73
CA ILE A 323 20.52 -18.92 6.29
C ILE A 323 19.38 -18.33 5.44
N GLY A 324 18.12 -18.57 5.83
CA GLY A 324 16.96 -18.00 5.13
C GLY A 324 17.00 -16.47 5.15
N PHE A 325 17.41 -15.86 6.26
CA PHE A 325 17.48 -14.40 6.35
C PHE A 325 18.60 -13.84 5.46
N LYS A 326 19.79 -14.46 5.49
CA LYS A 326 20.91 -14.07 4.61
C LYS A 326 20.56 -14.19 3.12
N LYS A 327 19.82 -15.24 2.74
CA LYS A 327 19.39 -15.45 1.36
C LYS A 327 18.36 -14.39 0.94
N ALA A 328 17.36 -14.11 1.78
CA ALA A 328 16.35 -13.08 1.54
C ALA A 328 16.96 -11.69 1.29
N PHE A 329 17.92 -11.28 2.13
CA PHE A 329 18.51 -9.93 2.06
C PHE A 329 19.90 -9.90 1.40
N SER A 330 20.22 -10.88 0.56
CA SER A 330 21.54 -10.96 -0.09
C SER A 330 21.84 -9.74 -0.98
N SER A 331 20.84 -9.22 -1.69
CA SER A 331 20.87 -7.97 -2.48
C SER A 331 20.55 -6.70 -1.67
N HIS A 332 20.11 -6.82 -0.42
CA HIS A 332 19.63 -5.71 0.42
C HIS A 332 20.43 -5.55 1.72
N LYS A 333 21.73 -5.90 1.68
CA LYS A 333 22.64 -5.74 2.83
C LYS A 333 22.71 -4.30 3.37
N PRO A 334 22.71 -3.23 2.54
CA PRO A 334 22.71 -1.85 3.05
C PRO A 334 21.50 -1.56 3.93
N PHE A 335 20.32 -2.03 3.55
CA PHE A 335 19.09 -1.90 4.35
C PHE A 335 19.20 -2.58 5.71
N ILE A 336 19.64 -3.85 5.75
CA ILE A 336 19.81 -4.56 7.02
C ILE A 336 20.83 -3.87 7.92
N ARG A 337 21.92 -3.37 7.35
CA ARG A 337 22.91 -2.58 8.10
C ARG A 337 22.30 -1.32 8.68
N PHE A 338 21.51 -0.57 7.91
CA PHE A 338 20.80 0.62 8.37
C PHE A 338 19.82 0.28 9.51
N VAL A 339 19.00 -0.76 9.34
CA VAL A 339 18.03 -1.18 10.35
C VAL A 339 18.73 -1.51 11.68
N SER A 340 19.81 -2.29 11.66
CA SER A 340 20.51 -2.69 12.89
C SER A 340 21.37 -1.60 13.51
N LYS A 341 22.08 -0.78 12.70
CA LYS A 341 23.11 0.13 13.21
C LYS A 341 22.65 1.57 13.40
N GLU A 342 21.56 1.97 12.75
CA GLU A 342 21.08 3.36 12.79
C GLU A 342 19.64 3.43 13.28
N LEU A 343 18.73 2.67 12.66
CA LEU A 343 17.30 2.73 13.01
C LEU A 343 17.02 2.20 14.41
N ALA A 344 17.54 1.02 14.78
CA ALA A 344 17.28 0.44 16.09
C ALA A 344 17.78 1.34 17.24
N PRO A 345 19.01 1.90 17.21
CA PRO A 345 19.43 2.92 18.16
C PRO A 345 18.54 4.15 18.16
N LEU A 346 18.20 4.71 16.99
CA LEU A 346 17.36 5.91 16.91
C LEU A 346 15.98 5.70 17.56
N VAL A 347 15.34 4.56 17.29
CA VAL A 347 14.04 4.19 17.88
C VAL A 347 14.12 4.10 19.40
N LYS A 348 15.22 3.52 19.92
CA LYS A 348 15.47 3.36 21.35
C LYS A 348 15.77 4.69 22.03
N ASP A 349 16.70 5.47 21.48
CA ASP A 349 17.20 6.70 22.08
C ASP A 349 16.16 7.82 22.09
N ASN A 350 15.17 7.75 21.19
CA ASN A 350 14.05 8.70 21.11
C ASN A 350 12.75 8.15 21.71
N TYR A 351 12.80 7.02 22.43
CA TYR A 351 11.67 6.42 23.13
C TYR A 351 10.41 6.20 22.26
N LEU A 352 10.60 5.92 20.96
CA LEU A 352 9.48 5.85 20.01
C LEU A 352 8.54 4.67 20.32
N ILE A 353 9.07 3.56 20.83
CA ILE A 353 8.29 2.39 21.22
C ILE A 353 7.46 2.68 22.47
N GLU A 354 8.05 3.38 23.44
CA GLU A 354 7.39 3.76 24.68
C GLU A 354 6.24 4.73 24.39
N ILE A 355 6.47 5.72 23.54
CA ILE A 355 5.42 6.66 23.09
C ILE A 355 4.31 5.88 22.36
N ARG A 356 4.66 4.99 21.42
CA ARG A 356 3.69 4.15 20.69
C ARG A 356 2.82 3.33 21.64
N ASN A 357 3.43 2.67 22.62
CA ASN A 357 2.72 1.82 23.57
C ASN A 357 1.85 2.62 24.54
N ALA A 358 2.33 3.77 25.04
CA ALA A 358 1.54 4.67 25.88
C ALA A 358 0.27 5.13 25.15
N ILE A 359 0.40 5.54 23.88
CA ILE A 359 -0.75 5.96 23.08
C ILE A 359 -1.71 4.78 22.82
N ALA A 360 -1.19 3.60 22.50
CA ALA A 360 -2.01 2.41 22.26
C ALA A 360 -2.83 1.98 23.50
N HIS A 361 -2.36 2.30 24.71
CA HIS A 361 -3.04 2.03 25.97
C HIS A 361 -3.88 3.21 26.49
N GLY A 362 -4.12 4.24 25.67
CA GLY A 362 -5.02 5.35 26.00
C GLY A 362 -4.40 6.44 26.89
N GLU A 363 -3.07 6.44 27.08
CA GLU A 363 -2.37 7.47 27.87
C GLU A 363 -2.12 8.75 27.05
N SER A 364 -3.20 9.33 26.49
CA SER A 364 -3.16 10.44 25.54
C SER A 364 -2.57 11.74 26.10
N SER A 365 -2.57 11.91 27.43
CA SER A 365 -2.00 13.09 28.11
C SER A 365 -0.47 13.15 28.11
N LYS A 366 0.21 12.09 27.68
CA LYS A 366 1.67 11.98 27.68
C LYS A 366 2.36 12.55 26.43
N VAL A 367 1.60 12.96 25.41
CA VAL A 367 2.16 13.43 24.13
C VAL A 367 1.92 14.91 23.95
N SER A 368 2.98 15.70 23.98
CA SER A 368 2.93 17.14 23.70
C SER A 368 2.97 17.41 22.19
N PHE A 369 2.55 18.60 21.77
CA PHE A 369 2.72 19.04 20.38
C PHE A 369 4.19 18.97 19.91
N LYS A 370 5.13 19.28 20.82
CA LYS A 370 6.57 19.18 20.52
C LYS A 370 6.98 17.74 20.21
N ASP A 371 6.42 16.76 20.91
CA ASP A 371 6.68 15.34 20.66
C ASP A 371 6.11 14.92 19.30
N VAL A 372 4.89 15.38 18.97
CA VAL A 372 4.28 15.13 17.64
C VAL A 372 5.16 15.68 16.52
N VAL A 373 5.62 16.93 16.63
CA VAL A 373 6.49 17.55 15.62
C VAL A 373 7.83 16.83 15.53
N ALA A 374 8.41 16.40 16.66
CA ALA A 374 9.65 15.64 16.66
C ALA A 374 9.49 14.28 15.96
N ILE A 375 8.42 13.54 16.28
CA ILE A 375 8.07 12.27 15.64
C ILE A 375 7.87 12.47 14.14
N ARG A 376 7.07 13.46 13.73
CA ARG A 376 6.86 13.81 12.32
C ARG A 376 8.20 14.03 11.60
N ASN A 377 9.05 14.89 12.14
CA ASN A 377 10.34 15.23 11.53
C ASN A 377 11.28 14.03 11.46
N MET A 378 11.23 13.11 12.44
CA MET A 378 12.00 11.87 12.40
C MET A 378 11.46 10.89 11.34
N ILE A 379 10.14 10.67 11.30
CA ILE A 379 9.52 9.66 10.44
C ILE A 379 9.57 10.06 8.97
N ILE A 380 9.00 11.22 8.62
CA ILE A 380 8.83 11.64 7.22
C ILE A 380 9.89 12.64 6.75
N GLY A 381 10.57 13.33 7.67
CA GLY A 381 11.54 14.36 7.32
C GLY A 381 10.88 15.69 6.92
N CYS A 382 11.61 16.80 7.10
CA CYS A 382 11.19 18.13 6.66
C CYS A 382 12.37 18.86 6.04
N GLY A 383 12.55 18.71 4.72
CA GLY A 383 13.74 19.23 4.04
C GLY A 383 15.03 18.46 4.36
N THR A 384 14.92 17.33 5.05
CA THR A 384 16.01 16.39 5.35
C THR A 384 15.49 14.96 5.30
N ASP A 385 16.40 13.98 5.18
CA ASP A 385 16.00 12.58 5.07
C ASP A 385 15.30 12.02 6.32
N GLY A 386 14.00 11.73 6.20
CA GLY A 386 13.23 11.00 7.21
C GLY A 386 13.58 9.51 7.27
N ILE A 387 13.17 8.82 8.34
CA ILE A 387 13.41 7.37 8.51
C ILE A 387 12.80 6.57 7.35
N ILE A 388 11.54 6.83 6.99
CA ILE A 388 10.88 6.10 5.90
C ILE A 388 11.68 6.28 4.61
N GLN A 389 12.11 7.49 4.32
CA GLN A 389 12.94 7.79 3.16
C GLN A 389 14.26 7.00 3.17
N LYS A 390 14.95 6.92 4.31
CA LYS A 390 16.18 6.14 4.47
C LYS A 390 15.94 4.63 4.33
N CYS A 391 14.82 4.11 4.82
CA CYS A 391 14.43 2.72 4.61
C CYS A 391 14.36 2.40 3.11
N TYR A 392 13.60 3.17 2.33
CA TYR A 392 13.46 2.94 0.89
C TYR A 392 14.78 3.13 0.13
N ARG A 393 15.56 4.18 0.43
CA ARG A 393 16.86 4.42 -0.23
C ARG A 393 17.87 3.31 0.03
N THR A 394 17.91 2.77 1.24
CA THR A 394 18.85 1.69 1.57
C THR A 394 18.37 0.34 1.03
N PHE A 395 17.06 0.14 0.91
CA PHE A 395 16.47 -1.05 0.34
C PHE A 395 16.61 -1.09 -1.18
N TYR A 396 16.18 -0.05 -1.87
CA TYR A 396 16.28 0.12 -3.33
C TYR A 396 17.53 0.90 -3.75
N HIS A 397 18.66 0.67 -3.07
CA HIS A 397 19.87 1.47 -3.24
C HIS A 397 20.36 1.57 -4.69
N GLU A 398 20.22 0.53 -5.51
CA GLU A 398 20.59 0.59 -6.93
C GLU A 398 19.71 1.53 -7.76
N LYS A 399 18.42 1.64 -7.40
CA LYS A 399 17.42 2.45 -8.13
C LYS A 399 17.33 3.89 -7.61
N LEU A 400 17.46 4.08 -6.30
CA LEU A 400 17.20 5.34 -5.61
C LEU A 400 18.46 6.08 -5.11
N GLN A 401 19.68 5.56 -5.32
CA GLN A 401 20.91 6.29 -4.96
C GLN A 401 21.20 7.50 -5.86
N ASN A 402 20.68 7.51 -7.09
CA ASN A 402 21.03 8.53 -8.08
C ASN A 402 20.12 9.77 -8.04
N SER A 403 19.03 9.76 -7.28
CA SER A 403 18.04 10.85 -7.26
C SER A 403 18.58 12.17 -6.68
N TYR A 404 19.76 12.13 -6.03
CA TYR A 404 20.37 13.29 -5.33
C TYR A 404 21.87 13.46 -5.59
N LYS A 405 22.48 12.63 -6.43
CA LYS A 405 23.85 12.93 -6.87
C LYS A 405 23.74 14.16 -7.75
N VAL A 406 24.14 15.31 -7.20
CA VAL A 406 24.63 16.42 -8.02
C VAL A 406 25.83 15.85 -8.77
N THR A 407 25.58 15.37 -10.00
CA THR A 407 26.64 15.20 -10.97
C THR A 407 27.31 16.56 -11.05
N GLU A 408 28.59 16.60 -10.69
CA GLU A 408 29.37 17.83 -10.56
C GLU A 408 29.00 18.81 -11.67
N PHE A 409 28.50 19.99 -11.29
CA PHE A 409 28.20 21.08 -12.23
C PHE A 409 29.45 21.63 -12.94
N ASN A 410 30.63 21.00 -12.78
CA ASN A 410 31.92 21.45 -13.29
C ASN A 410 32.86 20.28 -13.63
N GLN A 411 32.52 19.43 -14.59
CA GLN A 411 33.54 18.72 -15.38
C GLN A 411 33.18 18.72 -16.87
N VAL A 412 32.96 19.91 -17.42
CA VAL A 412 33.15 20.13 -18.86
C VAL A 412 34.61 20.60 -19.05
N LYS A 413 35.43 19.66 -19.56
CA LYS A 413 36.76 19.83 -20.17
C LYS A 413 37.96 19.95 -19.23
N SER A 414 38.60 18.80 -18.99
CA SER A 414 40.07 18.74 -19.08
C SER A 414 40.56 17.42 -19.68
N ASP A 415 39.96 16.99 -20.78
CA ASP A 415 40.62 16.04 -21.67
C ASP A 415 41.42 16.81 -22.73
N GLY A 416 42.73 16.63 -22.66
CA GLY A 416 43.65 16.92 -23.76
C GLY A 416 44.18 18.34 -23.82
N LYS A 417 45.36 18.58 -23.21
CA LYS A 417 46.50 19.16 -23.93
C LYS A 417 47.81 18.90 -23.18
N LYS A 418 48.64 18.07 -23.81
CA LYS A 418 50.09 18.00 -23.56
C LYS A 418 50.66 19.42 -23.56
N LYS A 419 51.56 19.69 -22.62
CA LYS A 419 52.43 20.86 -22.58
C LYS A 419 53.20 20.96 -23.90
N GLU A 420 52.80 21.88 -24.77
CA GLU A 420 53.70 22.46 -25.77
C GLU A 420 54.18 23.81 -25.27
N LYS A 421 55.49 23.90 -25.06
CA LYS A 421 56.20 25.16 -24.90
C LYS A 421 56.15 25.89 -26.24
N SER A 422 55.44 27.02 -26.31
CA SER A 422 55.70 28.02 -27.34
C SER A 422 55.89 29.37 -26.65
N GLY A 423 57.11 29.87 -26.76
CA GLY A 423 57.48 31.20 -26.27
C GLY A 423 56.93 32.25 -27.24
N LEU A 424 56.24 33.23 -26.70
CA LEU A 424 55.99 34.49 -27.36
C LEU A 424 56.33 35.61 -26.37
N LYS A 425 57.37 36.36 -26.76
CA LYS A 425 57.90 37.53 -26.07
C LYS A 425 56.86 38.65 -26.05
N LEU A 426 56.69 39.28 -24.89
CA LEU A 426 56.12 40.62 -24.79
C LEU A 426 57.13 41.61 -25.39
N VAL A 427 56.67 42.41 -26.36
CA VAL A 427 57.35 43.63 -26.82
C VAL A 427 56.36 44.77 -26.62
N GLY A 428 56.83 45.87 -26.05
CA GLY A 428 56.09 47.13 -25.97
C GLY A 428 56.02 47.86 -27.30
#